data_AF-A0A450WT75-F1
#
_entry.id   AF-A0A450WT75-F1
#
_cell.length_a   1.000
_cell.length_b   1.000
_cell.length_c   1.000
_cell.angle_alpha   90.00
_cell.angle_beta   90.00
_cell.angle_gamma   90.00
#
_symmetry.space_group_name_H-M   'P 1'
#
loop_
_entity.id
_entity.type
_entity.pdbx_description
1 polymer ?
#
loop_
_entity_poly.entity_id
_entity_poly.type
_entity_poly.pdbx_seq_one_letter_code
_entity_poly.pdbx_strand_id
1 'polypeptide(L)' 'MLNDPIVEEMRAYGMAFAARHGNDIGHMCAALKEKERLQGREVVQRPKPTKRRPCEAPPRTF' A
#
# COMPACT_ATOMS: atom_id res chain seq x y z
N MET A 1 -2.06 -19.51 -17.44
CA MET A 1 -2.15 -18.33 -16.55
C MET A 1 -3.12 -17.38 -17.23
N LEU A 2 -4.31 -17.18 -16.66
CA LEU A 2 -5.26 -16.19 -17.18
C LEU A 2 -4.74 -14.82 -16.76
N ASN A 3 -4.48 -13.95 -17.74
CA ASN A 3 -4.20 -12.55 -17.48
C ASN A 3 -5.51 -11.93 -16.99
N ASP A 4 -5.59 -11.66 -15.69
CA ASP A 4 -6.74 -10.98 -15.11
C ASP A 4 -6.81 -9.56 -15.72
N PRO A 5 -7.94 -9.16 -16.32
CA PRO A 5 -8.09 -7.85 -16.95
C PRO A 5 -7.78 -6.70 -15.98
N ILE A 6 -8.08 -6.86 -14.68
CA ILE A 6 -7.78 -5.86 -13.65
C ILE A 6 -6.26 -5.72 -13.46
N VAL A 7 -5.54 -6.83 -13.49
CA VAL A 7 -4.08 -6.84 -13.33
C VAL A 7 -3.40 -6.14 -14.50
N GLU A 8 -3.85 -6.37 -15.72
CA GLU A 8 -3.31 -5.71 -16.92
C GLU A 8 -3.57 -4.20 -16.91
N GLU A 9 -4.77 -3.77 -16.52
CA GLU A 9 -5.07 -2.35 -16.35
C GLU A 9 -4.16 -1.70 -15.30
N MET A 10 -4.05 -2.30 -14.12
CA MET A 10 -3.18 -1.79 -13.05
C MET A 10 -1.72 -1.71 -13.49
N ARG A 11 -1.25 -2.69 -14.26
CA ARG A 11 0.09 -2.69 -14.84
C ARG A 11 0.27 -1.57 -15.85
N ALA A 12 -0.67 -1.37 -16.76
CA ALA A 12 -0.63 -0.29 -17.75
C ALA A 12 -0.63 1.10 -17.08
N TYR A 13 -1.49 1.30 -16.09
CA TYR A 13 -1.52 2.54 -15.30
C TYR A 13 -0.20 2.78 -14.55
N GLY A 14 0.36 1.72 -13.94
CA GLY A 14 1.63 1.80 -13.23
C GLY A 14 2.79 2.19 -14.14
N MET A 15 2.90 1.56 -15.32
CA MET A 15 3.93 1.89 -16.32
C MET A 15 3.78 3.32 -16.84
N ALA A 16 2.56 3.76 -17.14
CA ALA A 16 2.31 5.13 -17.59
C ALA A 16 2.66 6.16 -16.50
N PHE A 17 2.37 5.86 -15.23
CA PHE A 17 2.73 6.71 -14.11
C PHE A 17 4.26 6.78 -13.92
N ALA A 18 4.95 5.65 -13.96
CA ALA A 18 6.41 5.60 -13.87
C ALA A 18 7.07 6.38 -15.01
N ALA A 19 6.60 6.21 -16.25
CA ALA A 19 7.12 6.94 -17.42
C ALA A 19 6.99 8.47 -17.26
N ARG A 20 5.86 8.96 -16.71
CA ARG A 20 5.65 10.40 -16.43
C ARG A 20 6.64 10.96 -15.42
N HIS A 21 7.11 10.13 -14.50
CA HIS A 21 8.03 10.53 -13.43
C HIS A 21 9.48 10.08 -13.70
N GLY A 22 9.82 9.67 -14.92
CA GLY A 22 11.18 9.25 -15.28
C GLY A 22 11.64 7.99 -14.55
N ASN A 23 10.69 7.16 -14.10
CA ASN A 23 10.92 5.97 -13.27
C ASN A 23 11.61 6.27 -11.92
N ASP A 24 11.53 7.52 -11.45
CA ASP A 24 12.07 7.94 -10.16
C ASP A 24 11.04 7.70 -9.04
N ILE A 25 11.39 6.79 -8.13
CA ILE A 25 10.54 6.40 -6.99
C ILE A 25 10.26 7.59 -6.05
N GLY A 26 11.26 8.45 -5.83
CA GLY A 26 11.11 9.63 -4.98
C GLY A 26 10.08 10.61 -5.54
N HIS A 27 10.16 10.89 -6.85
CA HIS A 27 9.20 11.75 -7.53
C HIS A 27 7.80 11.14 -7.59
N MET A 28 7.69 9.83 -7.82
CA MET A 28 6.41 9.11 -7.77
C MET A 28 5.75 9.22 -6.39
N CYS A 29 6.52 9.00 -5.31
CA CYS A 29 6.01 9.13 -3.95
C CYS A 29 5.59 10.57 -3.62
N ALA A 30 6.35 11.58 -4.07
CA ALA A 30 5.98 12.98 -3.88
C ALA A 30 4.68 13.33 -4.61
N ALA A 31 4.52 12.88 -5.85
CA ALA A 31 3.30 13.08 -6.64
C ALA A 31 2.07 12.40 -6.01
N LEU A 32 2.23 11.20 -5.44
CA LEU A 32 1.16 10.51 -4.71
C LEU A 32 0.74 11.28 -3.46
N LYS A 33 1.70 11.76 -2.65
CA LYS A 33 1.42 12.57 -1.45
C LYS A 33 0.70 13.88 -1.79
N GLU A 34 1.12 14.53 -2.88
CA GLU A 34 0.46 15.75 -3.35
C GLU A 34 -0.98 15.50 -3.77
N LYS A 35 -1.21 14.40 -4.51
CA LYS A 35 -2.56 13.99 -4.90
C LYS A 35 -3.44 13.66 -3.69
N GLU A 36 -2.89 12.97 -2.69
CA GLU A 36 -3.60 12.68 -1.44
C GLU A 36 -3.97 13.96 -0.68
N ARG A 37 -3.05 14.93 -0.62
CA ARG A 37 -3.29 16.26 -0.02
C ARG A 37 -4.47 16.98 -0.70
N LEU A 38 -4.49 16.99 -2.03
CA LEU A 38 -5.56 17.62 -2.81
C LEU A 38 -6.93 16.94 -2.66
N GLN A 39 -6.94 15.63 -2.40
CA GLN A 39 -8.19 14.89 -2.18
C GLN A 39 -8.83 15.14 -0.81
N GLY A 40 -8.19 15.91 0.07
CA GLY A 40 -8.71 16.27 1.39
C GLY A 40 -8.89 15.08 2.33
N ARG A 41 -8.24 13.95 2.03
CA ARG A 41 -8.31 12.74 2.87
C ARG A 41 -7.44 12.96 4.10
N GLU A 42 -8.04 12.80 5.27
CA GLU A 42 -7.32 12.86 6.54
C GLU A 42 -6.51 11.58 6.74
N VAL A 43 -5.18 11.71 6.81
CA VAL A 43 -4.30 10.59 7.15
C VAL A 43 -4.30 10.42 8.67
N VAL A 44 -5.09 9.47 9.16
CA VAL A 44 -5.17 9.16 10.59
C VAL A 44 -3.93 8.36 11.02
N GLN A 45 -3.07 8.99 11.83
CA GLN A 45 -1.96 8.29 12.48
C GLN A 45 -2.49 7.41 13.60
N ARG A 46 -2.64 6.12 13.30
CA ARG A 46 -3.09 5.14 14.30
C ARG A 46 -1.92 4.83 15.24
N PRO A 47 -2.09 4.95 16.57
CA PRO A 47 -1.03 4.65 17.52
C PRO A 47 -0.58 3.19 17.37
N LYS A 48 0.73 2.93 17.53
CA LYS A 48 1.28 1.58 17.45
C LYS A 48 0.53 0.68 18.44
N PRO A 49 0.01 -0.49 18.02
CA PRO A 49 -0.66 -1.39 18.94
C PRO A 49 0.34 -1.84 20.00
N THR A 50 0.03 -1.55 21.26
CA THR A 50 0.73 -2.15 22.39
C THR A 50 0.46 -3.64 22.35
N LYS A 51 1.52 -4.42 22.12
CA LYS A 51 1.65 -5.89 22.16
C LYS A 51 0.33 -6.67 22.13
N ARG A 52 0.11 -7.45 21.05
CA ARG A 52 -0.92 -8.51 21.05
C ARG A 52 -0.69 -9.36 22.30
N ARG A 53 -1.73 -9.55 23.13
CA ARG A 53 -1.69 -10.56 24.20
C ARG A 53 -1.30 -11.88 23.54
N PRO A 54 -0.30 -12.63 24.05
CA PRO A 54 -0.06 -13.97 23.55
C PRO A 54 -1.37 -14.76 23.71
N CYS A 55 -1.82 -15.36 22.62
CA CYS A 55 -2.85 -16.37 22.67
C CYS A 55 -2.25 -17.52 23.49
N GLU A 56 -2.66 -17.69 24.74
CA GLU A 56 -2.30 -18.86 25.54
C GLU A 56 -2.86 -20.09 24.82
N ALA A 57 -1.98 -20.83 24.13
CA ALA A 57 -2.32 -22.16 23.67
C ALA A 57 -2.52 -23.06 24.91
N PRO A 58 -3.61 -23.83 25.01
CA PRO A 58 -3.80 -24.72 26.14
C PRO A 58 -2.65 -25.74 26.20
N PRO A 59 -2.21 -26.15 27.41
CA PRO A 59 -1.12 -27.09 27.54
C PRO A 59 -1.48 -28.41 26.86
N ARG A 60 -0.63 -28.84 25.93
CA ARG A 60 -0.69 -30.20 25.39
C ARG A 60 -0.27 -31.16 26.49
N THR A 61 -1.24 -31.86 27.08
CA THR A 61 -0.99 -33.03 27.91
C THR A 61 -0.50 -34.18 27.02
N PHE A 62 0.63 -34.79 27.38
CA PHE A 62 1.16 -36.01 26.75
C PHE A 62 0.40 -37.25 27.20
#